data_AF-A0A7S1YDX6-F1
#
_entry.id   AF-A0A7S1YDX6-F1
#
_cell.length_a   1.000
_cell.length_b   1.000
_cell.length_c   1.000
_cell.angle_alpha   90.00
_cell.angle_beta   90.00
_cell.angle_gamma   90.00
#
_symmetry.space_group_name_H-M   'P 1'
#
loop_
_entity.id
_entity.type
_entity.pdbx_description
1 polymer ?
#
loop_
_entity_poly.entity_id
_entity_poly.type
_entity_poly.pdbx_seq_one_letter_code
_entity_poly.pdbx_strand_id
1 'polypeptide(L)'
;VLATVAADASPHIVAMRGFLVAREGAAAALVMDLLQGGSIEQAAKKRTFDDRHVAYAAHCLLLALQTLHGHGIMHRDLKSANCMLDVDGGVRLIDMGLAVAAPTSTTVCGSPFWMAPEMIRRQ
;
A
#
# COMPACT_ATOMS: atom_id res chain seq x y z
N VAL A 1 -7.99 10.50 -2.14
CA VAL A 1 -7.26 9.37 -1.51
C VAL A 1 -5.97 9.84 -0.87
N LEU A 2 -4.90 10.15 -1.61
CA LEU A 2 -3.60 10.50 -1.01
C LEU A 2 -3.65 11.66 -0.02
N ALA A 3 -4.34 12.76 -0.35
CA ALA A 3 -4.52 13.90 0.56
C ALA A 3 -5.33 13.56 1.82
N THR A 4 -6.27 12.62 1.72
CA THR A 4 -7.12 12.20 2.85
C THR A 4 -6.29 11.44 3.89
N VAL A 5 -5.47 10.50 3.43
CA VAL A 5 -4.67 9.64 4.32
C VAL A 5 -3.45 10.38 4.88
N ALA A 6 -2.99 11.44 4.21
CA ALA A 6 -1.90 12.28 4.71
C ALA A 6 -2.21 12.97 6.04
N ALA A 7 -3.49 13.22 6.35
CA ALA A 7 -3.89 13.90 7.58
C ALA A 7 -3.73 13.03 8.84
N ASP A 8 -3.84 11.70 8.73
CA ASP A 8 -3.72 10.79 9.89
C ASP A 8 -2.29 10.52 10.31
N ALA A 9 -1.31 10.86 9.47
CA ALA A 9 0.10 10.58 9.70
C ALA A 9 0.39 9.13 10.14
N SER A 10 -0.32 8.15 9.55
CA SER A 10 -0.17 6.74 9.90
C SER A 10 1.26 6.26 9.64
N PRO A 11 1.97 5.68 10.65
CA PRO A 11 3.34 5.20 10.48
C PRO A 11 3.42 3.96 9.57
N HIS A 12 2.27 3.33 9.28
CA HIS A 12 2.17 2.12 8.48
C HIS A 12 1.74 2.37 7.03
N ILE A 13 1.64 3.64 6.61
CA ILE A 13 1.37 4.03 5.22
C ILE A 13 2.48 4.98 4.78
N VAL A 14 2.95 4.85 3.54
CA VAL A 14 3.96 5.77 3.01
C VAL A 14 3.42 7.20 2.96
N ALA A 15 4.18 8.14 3.51
CA ALA A 15 3.80 9.55 3.49
C ALA A 15 4.11 10.17 2.13
N MET A 16 3.10 10.76 1.50
CA MET A 16 3.27 11.62 0.35
C MET A 16 3.77 13.00 0.82
N ARG A 17 4.92 13.43 0.29
CA ARG A 17 5.56 14.71 0.60
C ARG A 17 5.17 15.81 -0.38
N GLY A 18 4.76 15.45 -1.59
CA GLY A 18 4.33 16.41 -2.60
C GLY A 18 4.19 15.78 -3.98
N PHE A 19 3.99 16.62 -5.00
CA PHE A 19 3.96 16.21 -6.40
C PHE A 19 4.71 17.22 -7.26
N LEU A 20 5.24 16.76 -8.37
CA LEU A 20 5.90 17.56 -9.38
C LEU A 20 5.15 17.38 -10.70
N VAL A 21 4.97 18.47 -11.44
CA VAL A 21 4.41 18.44 -12.79
C VAL A 21 5.44 19.08 -13.72
N ALA A 22 5.85 18.36 -14.76
CA ALA A 22 6.76 18.89 -15.76
C ALA A 22 6.15 20.11 -16.46
N ARG A 23 7.00 21.03 -16.94
CA ARG A 23 6.53 22.14 -17.78
C ARG A 23 5.79 21.55 -18.98
N GLU A 24 4.67 22.16 -19.34
CA GLU A 24 3.75 21.70 -20.40
C GLU A 24 2.97 20.40 -20.10
N GLY A 25 3.02 19.87 -18.87
CA GLY A 25 2.15 18.76 -18.44
C GLY A 25 2.52 17.40 -19.00
N ALA A 26 3.69 17.25 -19.63
CA ALA A 26 4.13 16.00 -20.27
C ALA A 26 4.40 14.84 -19.28
N ALA A 27 4.61 15.15 -17.99
CA ALA A 27 4.85 14.15 -16.95
C ALA A 27 4.46 14.67 -15.57
N ALA A 28 4.09 13.75 -14.68
CA ALA A 28 3.88 14.02 -13.26
C ALA A 28 4.67 13.00 -12.42
N ALA A 29 5.17 13.45 -11.27
CA ALA A 29 5.86 12.60 -10.30
C ALA A 29 5.31 12.82 -8.90
N LEU A 30 5.24 11.75 -8.12
CA LEU A 30 4.89 11.80 -6.70
C LEU A 30 6.18 11.78 -5.88
N VAL A 31 6.27 12.70 -4.91
CA VAL A 31 7.37 12.74 -3.94
C VAL A 31 6.85 12.11 -2.65
N MET A 32 7.56 11.12 -2.11
CA MET A 32 7.16 10.37 -0.93
C MET A 32 8.39 9.99 -0.08
N ASP A 33 8.15 9.45 1.12
CA ASP A 33 9.22 8.92 1.97
C ASP A 33 10.05 7.85 1.25
N LEU A 34 11.38 7.94 1.40
CA LEU A 34 12.30 6.93 0.91
C LEU A 34 12.36 5.77 1.91
N LEU A 35 11.94 4.59 1.47
CA LEU A 35 11.99 3.35 2.25
C LEU A 35 13.11 2.45 1.71
N GLN A 36 14.17 2.26 2.48
CA GLN A 36 15.39 1.59 2.00
C GLN A 36 15.47 0.10 2.35
N GLY A 37 14.55 -0.44 3.16
CA GLY A 37 14.55 -1.85 3.57
C GLY A 37 14.10 -2.83 2.47
N GLY A 38 13.59 -2.31 1.35
CA GLY A 38 13.05 -3.10 0.25
C GLY A 38 11.67 -3.69 0.59
N SER A 39 11.07 -4.41 -0.36
CA SER A 39 9.76 -5.02 -0.15
C SER A 39 9.86 -6.34 0.61
N ILE A 40 8.77 -6.73 1.29
CA ILE A 40 8.65 -8.05 1.92
C ILE A 40 8.87 -9.17 0.89
N GLU A 41 8.41 -8.98 -0.36
CA GLU A 41 8.68 -9.94 -1.43
C GLU A 41 10.19 -10.14 -1.69
N GLN A 42 10.95 -9.04 -1.76
CA GLN A 42 12.39 -9.10 -1.95
C GLN A 42 13.10 -9.72 -0.74
N ALA A 43 12.63 -9.43 0.47
CA ALA A 43 13.17 -10.00 1.69
C ALA A 43 12.90 -11.51 1.77
N ALA A 44 11.70 -11.97 1.40
CA ALA A 44 11.31 -13.39 1.42
C ALA A 44 12.12 -14.25 0.45
N LYS A 45 12.64 -13.66 -0.63
CA LYS A 45 13.57 -14.34 -1.55
C LYS A 45 14.96 -14.56 -0.95
N LYS A 46 15.35 -13.80 0.09
CA LYS A 46 16.70 -13.80 0.68
C LYS A 46 16.75 -14.42 2.08
N ARG A 47 15.62 -14.45 2.80
CA ARG A 47 15.52 -14.85 4.20
C ARG A 47 14.22 -15.62 4.41
N THR A 48 14.26 -16.58 5.33
CA THR A 48 13.04 -17.23 5.83
C THR A 48 12.43 -16.36 6.93
N PHE A 49 11.12 -16.19 6.88
CA PHE A 49 10.33 -15.52 7.92
C PHE A 49 9.80 -16.57 8.89
N ASP A 50 10.04 -16.37 10.19
CA ASP A 50 9.34 -17.14 11.23
C ASP A 50 7.96 -16.52 11.51
N ASP A 51 7.13 -17.24 12.27
CA ASP A 51 5.77 -16.81 12.60
C ASP A 51 5.71 -15.43 13.29
N ARG A 52 6.75 -15.05 14.04
CA ARG A 52 6.80 -13.75 14.71
C ARG A 52 7.00 -12.62 13.71
N HIS A 53 7.86 -12.82 12.71
CA HIS A 53 8.04 -11.83 11.64
C HIS A 53 6.75 -11.68 10.82
N VAL A 54 6.08 -12.80 10.49
CA VAL A 54 4.80 -12.77 9.75
C VAL A 54 3.72 -12.07 10.56
N ALA A 55 3.57 -12.40 11.84
CA ALA A 55 2.59 -11.78 12.73
C ALA A 55 2.83 -10.27 12.88
N TYR A 56 4.08 -9.85 13.03
CA TYR A 56 4.44 -8.44 13.12
C TYR A 56 4.09 -7.68 11.82
N ALA A 57 4.47 -8.22 10.66
CA ALA A 57 4.14 -7.60 9.38
C ALA A 57 2.62 -7.51 9.16
N ALA A 58 1.89 -8.59 9.45
CA ALA A 58 0.43 -8.61 9.36
C ALA A 58 -0.20 -7.57 10.28
N HIS A 59 0.28 -7.43 11.52
CA HIS A 59 -0.22 -6.44 12.47
C HIS A 59 -0.06 -5.01 11.94
N CYS A 60 1.14 -4.64 11.46
CA CYS A 60 1.37 -3.31 10.87
C CYS A 60 0.47 -3.05 9.65
N LEU A 61 0.31 -4.04 8.77
CA LEU A 61 -0.55 -3.91 7.59
C LEU A 61 -2.03 -3.80 7.96
N LEU A 62 -2.49 -4.49 9.00
CA LEU A 62 -3.85 -4.35 9.50
C LEU A 62 -4.12 -2.94 10.05
N LEU A 63 -3.15 -2.31 10.72
CA LEU A 63 -3.25 -0.92 11.16
C LEU A 63 -3.29 0.07 9.98
N ALA A 64 -2.50 -0.18 8.93
CA ALA A 64 -2.57 0.59 7.69
C ALA A 64 -3.97 0.47 7.05
N LEU A 65 -4.49 -0.74 6.91
CA LEU A 65 -5.81 -0.99 6.36
C LEU A 65 -6.92 -0.41 7.22
N GLN A 66 -6.80 -0.47 8.56
CA GLN A 66 -7.75 0.17 9.47
C GLN A 66 -7.82 1.69 9.22
N THR A 67 -6.66 2.33 9.03
CA THR A 67 -6.60 3.78 8.71
C THR A 67 -7.32 4.06 7.38
N LEU A 68 -7.02 3.29 6.33
CA LEU A 68 -7.64 3.46 5.01
C LEU A 68 -9.14 3.22 5.04
N HIS A 69 -9.57 2.09 5.60
CA HIS A 69 -10.98 1.71 5.68
C HIS A 69 -11.77 2.65 6.60
N GLY A 70 -11.16 3.22 7.64
CA GLY A 70 -11.77 4.27 8.47
C GLY A 70 -12.14 5.53 7.68
N HIS A 71 -11.41 5.82 6.60
CA HIS A 71 -11.71 6.89 5.64
C HIS A 71 -12.61 6.45 4.48
N GLY A 72 -13.12 5.21 4.53
CA GLY A 72 -13.86 4.62 3.43
C GLY A 72 -13.00 4.44 2.17
N ILE A 73 -11.69 4.23 2.29
CA ILE A 73 -10.77 4.05 1.16
C ILE A 73 -10.36 2.58 1.07
N MET A 74 -10.57 1.95 -0.08
CA MET A 74 -10.07 0.60 -0.37
C MET A 74 -8.74 0.67 -1.14
N HIS A 75 -7.72 -0.05 -0.70
CA HIS A 75 -6.40 -0.11 -1.37
C HIS A 75 -6.44 -0.81 -2.74
N ARG A 76 -7.14 -1.96 -2.80
CA ARG A 76 -7.34 -2.82 -3.98
C ARG A 76 -6.12 -3.50 -4.62
N ASP A 77 -4.90 -3.22 -4.17
CA ASP A 77 -3.70 -3.97 -4.62
C ASP A 77 -2.76 -4.35 -3.46
N LEU A 78 -3.31 -4.93 -2.40
CA LEU A 78 -2.52 -5.40 -1.25
C LEU A 78 -1.75 -6.67 -1.65
N LYS A 79 -0.41 -6.59 -1.59
CA LYS A 79 0.51 -7.68 -1.92
C LYS A 79 1.88 -7.48 -1.27
N SER A 80 2.67 -8.54 -1.15
CA SER A 80 4.02 -8.48 -0.54
C SER A 80 4.97 -7.51 -1.23
N ALA A 81 4.79 -7.24 -2.53
CA ALA A 81 5.57 -6.25 -3.28
C ALA A 81 5.22 -4.80 -2.89
N ASN A 82 3.99 -4.56 -2.41
CA ASN A 82 3.52 -3.24 -1.96
C ASN A 82 3.64 -3.06 -0.44
N CYS A 83 4.37 -3.95 0.23
CA CYS A 83 4.68 -3.87 1.65
C CYS A 83 6.18 -3.60 1.78
N MET A 84 6.56 -2.38 2.12
CA MET A 84 7.96 -1.96 2.22
C MET A 84 8.44 -1.99 3.67
N LEU A 85 9.67 -2.45 3.85
CA LEU A 85 10.40 -2.40 5.11
C LEU A 85 11.14 -1.07 5.22
N ASP A 86 11.12 -0.50 6.41
CA ASP A 86 11.98 0.62 6.80
C ASP A 86 13.28 0.09 7.43
N VAL A 87 14.33 0.92 7.46
CA VAL A 87 15.63 0.54 8.06
C VAL A 87 15.52 0.31 9.56
N ASP A 88 14.55 0.97 10.21
CA ASP A 88 14.27 0.84 11.64
C ASP A 88 13.30 -0.32 11.96
N GLY A 89 13.00 -1.18 10.99
CA GLY A 89 12.11 -2.33 11.17
C GLY A 89 10.61 -2.00 11.06
N GLY A 90 10.27 -0.80 10.61
CA GLY A 90 8.88 -0.44 10.28
C GLY A 90 8.37 -1.19 9.05
N VAL A 91 7.06 -1.45 8.99
CA VAL A 91 6.38 -1.95 7.78
C VAL A 91 5.40 -0.90 7.30
N ARG A 92 5.52 -0.50 6.04
CA ARG A 92 4.66 0.50 5.41
C ARG A 92 4.01 -0.02 4.15
N LEU A 93 2.70 0.18 4.04
CA LEU A 93 1.93 -0.04 2.82
C LEU A 93 2.23 1.08 1.82
N ILE A 94 2.53 0.70 0.58
CA ILE A 94 2.83 1.62 -0.53
C ILE A 94 1.86 1.41 -1.70
N ASP A 95 1.96 2.27 -2.71
CA ASP A 95 1.25 2.17 -3.98
C ASP A 95 -0.28 2.28 -3.87
N MET A 96 -0.75 3.52 -3.68
CA MET A 96 -2.17 3.86 -3.70
C MET A 96 -2.74 4.05 -5.11
N GLY A 97 -2.04 3.61 -6.17
CA GLY A 97 -2.43 3.89 -7.56
C GLY A 97 -3.80 3.30 -7.95
N LEU A 98 -4.21 2.22 -7.29
CA LEU A 98 -5.51 1.59 -7.46
C LEU A 98 -6.50 1.91 -6.33
N ALA A 99 -6.10 2.72 -5.35
CA ALA A 99 -6.96 2.99 -4.21
C ALA A 99 -8.15 3.88 -4.57
N VAL A 100 -9.32 3.60 -4.00
CA VAL A 100 -10.57 4.31 -4.32
C VAL A 100 -11.44 4.47 -3.08
N ALA A 101 -12.28 5.50 -3.04
CA ALA A 101 -13.35 5.56 -2.06
C ALA A 101 -14.33 4.39 -2.28
N ALA A 102 -14.78 3.77 -1.21
CA ALA A 102 -15.90 2.85 -1.22
C ALA A 102 -17.23 3.63 -1.15
N PRO A 103 -18.33 3.12 -1.74
CA PRO A 103 -18.43 1.89 -2.54
C PRO A 103 -18.23 2.15 -4.05
N THR A 104 -17.61 3.26 -4.44
CA THR A 104 -17.76 3.90 -5.76
C THR A 104 -17.15 3.14 -6.95
N SER A 105 -16.57 1.95 -6.79
CA SER A 105 -15.98 1.20 -7.90
C SER A 105 -16.18 -0.31 -7.79
N THR A 106 -16.81 -0.88 -8.81
CA THR A 106 -16.95 -2.33 -9.07
C THR A 106 -15.95 -2.82 -10.13
N THR A 107 -15.01 -1.97 -10.54
CA THR A 107 -14.00 -2.32 -11.55
C THR A 107 -13.03 -3.36 -10.98
N VAL A 108 -12.88 -4.47 -11.70
CA VAL A 108 -11.89 -5.51 -11.40
C VAL A 108 -10.50 -4.93 -11.65
N CYS A 109 -9.69 -4.80 -10.61
CA CYS A 109 -8.31 -4.33 -10.67
C CYS A 109 -7.46 -4.97 -9.56
N GLY A 110 -6.15 -4.90 -9.71
CA GLY A 110 -5.18 -5.46 -8.77
C GLY A 110 -4.45 -6.66 -9.34
N SER A 111 -3.63 -7.29 -8.51
CA SER A 111 -2.79 -8.41 -8.90
C SER A 111 -3.56 -9.74 -8.79
N PRO A 112 -3.82 -10.49 -9.88
CA PRO A 112 -4.77 -11.62 -9.90
C PRO A 112 -4.59 -12.66 -8.79
N PHE A 113 -3.35 -13.02 -8.45
CA PHE A 113 -3.04 -14.01 -7.41
C PHE A 113 -3.39 -13.55 -5.97
N TRP A 114 -3.65 -12.26 -5.79
CA TRP A 114 -4.01 -11.63 -4.51
C TRP A 114 -5.49 -11.23 -4.45
N MET A 115 -6.23 -11.40 -5.55
CA MET A 115 -7.63 -11.00 -5.62
C MET A 115 -8.53 -12.05 -4.98
N ALA A 116 -9.53 -11.57 -4.24
CA ALA A 116 -10.57 -12.42 -3.69
C ALA A 116 -11.42 -13.04 -4.83
N PRO A 117 -11.95 -14.27 -4.66
CA PRO A 117 -12.62 -15.00 -5.74
C PRO A 117 -13.84 -14.27 -6.32
N GLU A 118 -14.60 -13.55 -5.49
CA GLU A 118 -15.75 -12.74 -5.90
C GLU A 118 -15.37 -11.60 -6.86
N MET A 119 -14.17 -11.03 -6.72
CA MET A 119 -13.66 -9.99 -7.62
C MET A 119 -13.37 -10.53 -9.02
N ILE A 120 -13.03 -11.81 -9.14
CA ILE A 120 -12.74 -12.47 -10.41
C ILE A 120 -14.02 -13.06 -11.02
N ARG A 121 -14.90 -13.61 -10.18
CA ARG A 121 -16.04 -14.43 -10.62
C ARG A 121 -17.30 -13.66 -11.00
N ARG A 122 -17.37 -12.34 -10.76
CA ARG A 122 -18.53 -11.45 -11.07
C ARG A 122 -19.87 -12.20 -11.02
N GLN A 123 -20.30 -12.59 -9.82
CA GLN A 123 -21.68 -13.05 -9.61
C GLN A 123 -22.62 -11.86 -9.52
#